data_AF-A0A3M0FW04-F1
#
_entry.id   AF-A0A3M0FW04-F1
#
_cell.length_a   1.000
_cell.length_b   1.000
_cell.length_c   1.000
_cell.angle_alpha   90.00
_cell.angle_beta   90.00
_cell.angle_gamma   90.00
#
_symmetry.space_group_name_H-M   'P 1'
#
loop_
_entity.id
_entity.type
_entity.pdbx_description
1 polymer ?
#
loop_
_entity_poly.entity_id
_entity_poly.type
_entity_poly.pdbx_seq_one_letter_code
_entity_poly.pdbx_strand_id
1 'polypeptide(L)'
;MMHFSYLTVPTVTVSLLLAACSNPDSGDTIRTASDAQSASTASATAESKVASDQHTEIPTANSDASQLLAGMTISNLVDKQSHEVVRSALADAGVPQESIDGFFELVNEYNTAVPTDSMVAEGFADYGTKDPDYDVESISKAWNDRYADYVGTNCRINTFTLAHSLFSVDDQDNPNDSLLFLDQQSLDKAPQQIFNEAQRAKFEAFYGNIETTMEQTPGQHIADIKAYIKDRGIEFADTGTRVVSVFSHDTLTEPATLFIGHTGVAVPYEDGYLFVEKLAFDMPYQAVTVKDMQQLNDYLMHKYDDGPDLEYGQPVIFDNGDVIEGMRYARK
;
A
#
# COMPACT_ATOMS: atom_id res chain seq x y z
N MET A 1 40.80 -30.36 -33.23
CA MET A 1 39.44 -30.03 -32.76
C MET A 1 39.59 -29.18 -31.51
N MET A 2 39.11 -27.95 -31.58
CA MET A 2 39.24 -26.92 -30.54
C MET A 2 38.23 -27.21 -29.41
N HIS A 3 38.69 -27.17 -28.16
CA HIS A 3 37.81 -27.11 -26.99
C HIS A 3 37.52 -25.64 -26.66
N PHE A 4 36.26 -25.25 -26.78
CA PHE A 4 35.74 -23.99 -26.27
C PHE A 4 35.22 -24.20 -24.85
N SER A 5 35.82 -23.51 -23.89
CA SER A 5 35.31 -23.36 -22.54
C SER A 5 34.13 -22.39 -22.54
N TYR A 6 32.97 -22.82 -22.06
CA TYR A 6 31.84 -21.93 -21.81
C TYR A 6 32.04 -21.23 -20.47
N LEU A 7 32.23 -19.91 -20.50
CA LEU A 7 32.02 -19.05 -19.34
C LEU A 7 30.50 -18.94 -19.09
N THR A 8 30.08 -19.32 -17.89
CA THR A 8 28.77 -19.01 -17.34
C THR A 8 28.70 -17.52 -17.01
N VAL A 9 27.80 -16.80 -17.67
CA VAL A 9 27.41 -15.43 -17.34
C VAL A 9 26.50 -15.49 -16.09
N PRO A 10 26.74 -14.69 -15.04
CA PRO A 10 25.80 -14.61 -13.93
C PRO A 10 24.52 -13.94 -14.42
N THR A 11 23.40 -14.62 -14.21
CA THR A 11 22.05 -14.08 -14.36
C THR A 11 21.90 -12.90 -13.42
N VAL A 12 21.73 -11.70 -13.99
CA VAL A 12 21.22 -10.53 -13.26
C VAL A 12 19.76 -10.83 -12.96
N THR A 13 19.47 -11.14 -11.70
CA THR A 13 18.11 -11.21 -11.18
C THR A 13 17.57 -9.79 -11.22
N VAL A 14 16.69 -9.50 -12.18
CA VAL A 14 15.88 -8.28 -12.17
C VAL A 14 14.83 -8.49 -11.09
N SER A 15 15.09 -7.98 -9.89
CA SER A 15 14.06 -7.87 -8.85
C SER A 15 13.05 -6.83 -9.34
N LEU A 16 11.83 -7.27 -9.68
CA LEU A 16 10.71 -6.37 -9.87
C LEU A 16 10.46 -5.68 -8.52
N LEU A 17 10.80 -4.39 -8.41
CA LEU A 17 10.23 -3.55 -7.36
C LEU A 17 8.72 -3.46 -7.63
N LEU A 18 7.93 -4.23 -6.88
CA LEU A 18 6.50 -4.00 -6.75
C LEU A 18 6.30 -2.80 -5.83
N ALA A 19 6.60 -1.61 -6.33
CA ALA A 19 6.16 -0.37 -5.71
C ALA A 19 4.63 -0.30 -5.86
N ALA A 20 3.91 -0.87 -4.89
CA ALA A 20 2.47 -0.70 -4.82
C ALA A 20 2.13 0.80 -4.74
N CYS A 21 1.01 1.12 -5.39
CA CYS A 21 0.42 2.44 -5.58
C CYS A 21 1.27 3.47 -6.36
N SER A 22 2.54 3.17 -6.65
CA SER A 22 3.46 3.98 -7.46
C SER A 22 4.05 3.12 -8.59
N ASN A 23 3.41 3.06 -9.76
CA ASN A 23 3.97 2.30 -10.89
C ASN A 23 5.34 2.88 -11.31
N PRO A 24 6.41 2.07 -11.47
CA PRO A 24 7.67 2.53 -12.01
C PRO A 24 7.76 2.17 -13.50
N ASP A 25 7.43 3.10 -14.41
CA ASP A 25 8.19 3.19 -15.67
C ASP A 25 7.88 4.48 -16.46
N SER A 26 8.94 5.24 -16.74
CA SER A 26 9.05 6.27 -17.79
C SER A 26 10.52 6.72 -17.86
N GLY A 27 11.39 5.92 -18.49
CA GLY A 27 12.70 6.42 -18.98
C GLY A 27 12.54 7.52 -20.03
N ASP A 28 13.52 8.35 -20.41
CA ASP A 28 14.98 8.29 -20.28
C ASP A 28 15.58 9.66 -20.77
N THR A 29 16.72 10.13 -20.20
CA THR A 29 17.83 10.92 -20.82
C THR A 29 18.65 11.84 -19.87
N ILE A 30 19.63 11.23 -19.20
CA ILE A 30 21.10 11.50 -19.16
C ILE A 30 21.70 12.93 -19.46
N ARG A 31 22.53 13.38 -18.48
CA ARG A 31 23.79 14.23 -18.48
C ARG A 31 23.67 15.77 -18.55
N THR A 32 24.46 16.59 -17.82
CA THR A 32 25.85 16.47 -17.30
C THR A 32 26.18 17.55 -16.22
N ALA A 33 27.03 17.16 -15.25
CA ALA A 33 28.18 17.86 -14.63
C ALA A 33 28.01 19.18 -13.83
N SER A 34 28.53 19.21 -12.58
CA SER A 34 29.88 19.77 -12.28
C SER A 34 30.24 19.71 -10.79
N ASP A 35 31.54 19.57 -10.55
CA ASP A 35 32.23 19.51 -9.25
C ASP A 35 32.11 20.79 -8.41
N ALA A 36 32.12 20.65 -7.09
CA ALA A 36 32.84 21.56 -6.20
C ALA A 36 33.17 20.89 -4.85
N GLN A 37 34.37 21.16 -4.37
CA GLN A 37 35.07 20.51 -3.28
C GLN A 37 35.18 21.44 -2.07
N SER A 38 35.15 20.84 -0.86
CA SER A 38 35.75 21.29 0.42
C SER A 38 35.23 22.56 1.13
N ALA A 39 34.86 22.44 2.40
CA ALA A 39 35.78 22.67 3.54
C ALA A 39 35.08 22.54 4.90
N SER A 40 35.85 22.04 5.88
CA SER A 40 35.56 21.79 7.28
C SER A 40 35.14 23.01 8.11
N THR A 41 34.40 22.80 9.21
CA THR A 41 34.71 23.41 10.52
C THR A 41 34.04 22.64 11.66
N ALA A 42 34.69 22.69 12.83
CA ALA A 42 34.49 21.80 13.97
C ALA A 42 33.57 22.37 15.06
N SER A 43 33.03 21.43 15.84
CA SER A 43 32.79 21.47 17.30
C SER A 43 31.62 22.31 17.85
N ALA A 44 30.62 21.61 18.38
CA ALA A 44 30.05 21.92 19.69
C ALA A 44 29.46 20.64 20.33
N THR A 45 30.01 20.28 21.48
CA THR A 45 29.48 19.30 22.42
C THR A 45 28.14 19.78 23.00
N ALA A 46 27.11 18.95 22.90
CA ALA A 46 25.92 19.02 23.75
C ALA A 46 25.56 17.59 24.16
N GLU A 47 25.61 17.35 25.47
CA GLU A 47 25.15 16.13 26.12
C GLU A 47 23.66 15.93 25.81
N SER A 48 23.34 14.92 25.00
CA SER A 48 21.96 14.42 24.89
C SER A 48 21.79 13.22 25.80
N LYS A 49 20.79 13.38 26.66
CA LYS A 49 20.29 12.43 27.63
C LYS A 49 19.78 11.19 26.89
N VAL A 50 20.43 10.06 27.15
CA VAL A 50 20.05 8.73 26.64
C VAL A 50 18.57 8.48 26.91
N ALA A 51 17.74 8.64 25.87
CA ALA A 51 16.47 7.93 25.77
C ALA A 51 16.85 6.47 25.53
N SER A 52 16.31 5.56 26.33
CA SER A 52 16.58 4.14 26.13
C SER A 52 16.03 3.72 24.77
N ASP A 53 16.92 3.38 23.85
CA ASP A 53 16.62 2.57 22.67
C ASP A 53 16.00 1.25 23.15
N GLN A 54 14.67 1.20 23.19
CA GLN A 54 13.97 -0.07 23.10
C GLN A 54 14.02 -0.45 21.62
N HIS A 55 15.11 -1.10 21.22
CA HIS A 55 15.21 -1.72 19.90
C HIS A 55 14.04 -2.70 19.79
N THR A 56 13.00 -2.30 19.06
CA THR A 56 11.83 -3.13 18.82
C THR A 56 12.24 -4.13 17.75
N GLU A 57 12.77 -5.29 18.16
CA GLU A 57 13.00 -6.39 17.23
C GLU A 57 11.65 -6.92 16.76
N ILE A 58 11.34 -6.72 15.47
CA ILE A 58 10.19 -7.34 14.82
C ILE A 58 10.60 -8.76 14.42
N PRO A 59 9.89 -9.80 14.90
CA PRO A 59 10.25 -11.17 14.58
C PRO A 59 10.00 -11.50 13.10
N THR A 60 10.69 -12.50 12.57
CA THR A 60 10.36 -13.10 11.26
C THR A 60 9.46 -14.31 11.44
N ALA A 61 8.50 -14.51 10.54
CA ALA A 61 7.65 -15.69 10.55
C ALA A 61 8.48 -16.98 10.37
N ASN A 62 8.13 -18.03 11.12
CA ASN A 62 8.83 -19.32 11.06
C ASN A 62 8.32 -20.22 9.92
N SER A 63 7.05 -20.05 9.54
CA SER A 63 6.34 -20.84 8.54
C SER A 63 6.44 -20.23 7.14
N ASP A 64 6.25 -21.05 6.11
CA ASP A 64 6.16 -20.56 4.73
C ASP A 64 4.75 -20.04 4.38
N ALA A 65 4.63 -19.37 3.23
CA ALA A 65 3.37 -18.77 2.78
C ALA A 65 2.22 -19.79 2.65
N SER A 66 2.51 -21.05 2.31
CA SER A 66 1.45 -22.07 2.16
C SER A 66 0.78 -22.41 3.50
N GLN A 67 1.52 -22.31 4.60
CA GLN A 67 1.00 -22.51 5.94
C GLN A 67 0.36 -21.24 6.50
N LEU A 68 0.99 -20.09 6.27
CA LEU A 68 0.54 -18.80 6.81
C LEU A 68 -0.77 -18.34 6.17
N LEU A 69 -0.91 -18.52 4.85
CA LEU A 69 -2.04 -18.02 4.06
C LEU A 69 -3.13 -19.09 3.83
N ALA A 70 -2.98 -20.25 4.48
CA ALA A 70 -3.95 -21.34 4.38
C ALA A 70 -5.36 -20.90 4.80
N GLY A 71 -6.35 -21.27 3.99
CA GLY A 71 -7.77 -21.00 4.24
C GLY A 71 -8.22 -19.58 3.86
N MET A 72 -7.32 -18.74 3.36
CA MET A 72 -7.71 -17.46 2.78
C MET A 72 -8.50 -17.66 1.50
N THR A 73 -9.47 -16.79 1.27
CA THR A 73 -10.22 -16.74 0.02
C THR A 73 -10.15 -15.35 -0.58
N ILE A 74 -10.35 -15.24 -1.89
CA ILE A 74 -10.28 -13.99 -2.64
C ILE A 74 -11.45 -13.88 -3.61
N SER A 75 -11.99 -12.68 -3.75
CA SER A 75 -12.92 -12.29 -4.80
C SER A 75 -12.36 -11.10 -5.57
N ASN A 76 -12.62 -11.04 -6.88
CA ASN A 76 -12.35 -9.86 -7.70
C ASN A 76 -13.57 -8.94 -7.87
N LEU A 77 -14.63 -9.18 -7.10
CA LEU A 77 -15.86 -8.38 -7.13
C LEU A 77 -16.48 -8.28 -8.53
N VAL A 78 -16.37 -9.34 -9.34
CA VAL A 78 -16.91 -9.37 -10.70
C VAL A 78 -18.44 -9.55 -10.67
N ASP A 79 -18.94 -10.31 -9.70
CA ASP A 79 -20.32 -10.74 -9.63
C ASP A 79 -21.12 -10.11 -8.49
N LYS A 80 -22.44 -10.23 -8.58
CA LYS A 80 -23.34 -9.65 -7.58
C LYS A 80 -23.26 -10.33 -6.21
N GLN A 81 -22.94 -11.63 -6.15
CA GLN A 81 -22.90 -12.34 -4.87
C GLN A 81 -21.76 -11.81 -4.01
N SER A 82 -20.56 -11.64 -4.58
CA SER A 82 -19.44 -11.04 -3.86
C SER A 82 -19.72 -9.58 -3.48
N HIS A 83 -20.41 -8.81 -4.33
CA HIS A 83 -20.86 -7.46 -3.98
C HIS A 83 -21.76 -7.44 -2.76
N GLU A 84 -22.75 -8.32 -2.68
CA GLU A 84 -23.69 -8.39 -1.54
C GLU A 84 -22.96 -8.75 -0.23
N VAL A 85 -22.00 -9.67 -0.27
CA VAL A 85 -21.17 -10.02 0.89
C VAL A 85 -20.37 -8.81 1.37
N VAL A 86 -19.63 -8.16 0.47
CA VAL A 86 -18.78 -7.02 0.83
C VAL A 86 -19.61 -5.82 1.29
N ARG A 87 -20.73 -5.51 0.62
CA ARG A 87 -21.66 -4.45 1.05
C ARG A 87 -22.17 -4.68 2.46
N SER A 88 -22.59 -5.90 2.78
CA SER A 88 -23.13 -6.24 4.10
C SER A 88 -22.05 -6.12 5.17
N ALA A 89 -20.86 -6.68 4.92
CA ALA A 89 -19.74 -6.62 5.88
C ALA A 89 -19.30 -5.17 6.17
N LEU A 90 -19.22 -4.31 5.15
CA LEU A 90 -18.89 -2.89 5.32
C LEU A 90 -19.97 -2.16 6.12
N ALA A 91 -21.25 -2.39 5.80
CA ALA A 91 -22.37 -1.75 6.50
C ALA A 91 -22.44 -2.19 7.97
N ASP A 92 -22.28 -3.48 8.26
CA ASP A 92 -22.29 -4.03 9.61
C ASP A 92 -21.13 -3.50 10.46
N ALA A 93 -19.98 -3.19 9.83
CA ALA A 93 -18.83 -2.59 10.50
C ALA A 93 -18.96 -1.07 10.75
N GLY A 94 -20.02 -0.44 10.23
CA GLY A 94 -20.31 0.98 10.42
C GLY A 94 -19.79 1.89 9.31
N VAL A 95 -19.38 1.35 8.15
CA VAL A 95 -19.02 2.17 6.98
C VAL A 95 -20.28 2.86 6.44
N PRO A 96 -20.27 4.19 6.23
CA PRO A 96 -21.45 4.90 5.74
C PRO A 96 -21.91 4.40 4.37
N GLN A 97 -23.22 4.34 4.17
CA GLN A 97 -23.83 3.86 2.92
C GLN A 97 -23.32 4.63 1.69
N GLU A 98 -23.10 5.95 1.80
CA GLU A 98 -22.55 6.76 0.72
C GLU A 98 -21.13 6.36 0.32
N SER A 99 -20.29 6.00 1.28
CA SER A 99 -18.92 5.50 1.05
C SER A 99 -18.93 4.12 0.40
N ILE A 100 -19.85 3.24 0.84
CA ILE A 100 -20.06 1.92 0.23
C ILE A 100 -20.52 2.08 -1.22
N ASP A 101 -21.51 2.95 -1.48
CA ASP A 101 -22.03 3.16 -2.82
C ASP A 101 -20.96 3.74 -3.76
N GLY A 102 -20.21 4.76 -3.31
CA GLY A 102 -19.09 5.32 -4.07
C GLY A 102 -18.01 4.29 -4.38
N PHE A 103 -17.64 3.44 -3.42
CA PHE A 103 -16.72 2.33 -3.67
C PHE A 103 -17.21 1.40 -4.79
N PHE A 104 -18.47 0.99 -4.75
CA PHE A 104 -19.02 0.11 -5.77
C PHE A 104 -19.25 0.79 -7.13
N GLU A 105 -19.42 2.11 -7.17
CA GLU A 105 -19.37 2.85 -8.44
C GLU A 105 -18.00 2.68 -9.11
N LEU A 106 -16.91 2.80 -8.34
CA LEU A 106 -15.55 2.60 -8.85
C LEU A 106 -15.27 1.14 -9.25
N VAL A 107 -15.77 0.15 -8.49
CA VAL A 107 -15.69 -1.28 -8.84
C VAL A 107 -16.42 -1.55 -10.16
N ASN A 108 -17.65 -1.04 -10.30
CA ASN A 108 -18.46 -1.25 -11.50
C ASN A 108 -17.87 -0.57 -12.73
N GLU A 109 -17.31 0.63 -12.57
CA GLU A 109 -16.59 1.33 -13.63
C GLU A 109 -15.45 0.47 -14.16
N TYR A 110 -14.59 -0.04 -13.27
CA TYR A 110 -13.47 -0.89 -13.63
C TYR A 110 -13.90 -2.18 -14.31
N ASN A 111 -14.79 -2.97 -13.69
CA ASN A 111 -15.21 -4.27 -14.23
C ASN A 111 -16.02 -4.15 -15.54
N THR A 112 -16.59 -2.98 -15.84
CA THR A 112 -17.25 -2.72 -17.15
C THR A 112 -16.26 -2.28 -18.22
N ALA A 113 -15.10 -1.73 -17.84
CA ALA A 113 -14.13 -1.17 -18.77
C ALA A 113 -13.09 -2.18 -19.27
N VAL A 114 -12.86 -3.28 -18.55
CA VAL A 114 -11.77 -4.23 -18.81
C VAL A 114 -12.28 -5.68 -18.95
N PRO A 115 -11.56 -6.56 -19.66
CA PRO A 115 -11.89 -7.99 -19.68
C PRO A 115 -11.70 -8.63 -18.29
N THR A 116 -12.66 -9.43 -17.85
CA THR A 116 -12.67 -10.08 -16.52
C THR A 116 -12.35 -11.57 -16.57
N ASP A 117 -11.98 -12.12 -17.73
CA ASP A 117 -11.77 -13.57 -17.92
C ASP A 117 -10.61 -14.15 -17.09
N SER A 118 -9.65 -13.32 -16.70
CA SER A 118 -8.52 -13.69 -15.83
C SER A 118 -8.79 -13.47 -14.33
N MET A 119 -9.99 -13.00 -13.98
CA MET A 119 -10.40 -12.72 -12.60
C MET A 119 -11.25 -13.86 -12.03
N VAL A 120 -11.40 -13.89 -10.70
CA VAL A 120 -12.39 -14.73 -10.02
C VAL A 120 -13.79 -14.28 -10.44
N ALA A 121 -14.44 -15.11 -11.25
CA ALA A 121 -15.69 -14.74 -11.93
C ALA A 121 -16.92 -14.73 -11.01
N GLU A 122 -16.96 -15.58 -9.98
CA GLU A 122 -18.12 -15.72 -9.08
C GLU A 122 -17.66 -15.91 -7.63
N GLY A 123 -18.25 -15.15 -6.71
CA GLY A 123 -18.06 -15.33 -5.27
C GLY A 123 -16.61 -15.21 -4.82
N PHE A 124 -16.19 -16.12 -3.95
CA PHE A 124 -14.84 -16.20 -3.40
C PHE A 124 -14.19 -17.53 -3.80
N ALA A 125 -12.96 -17.47 -4.29
CA ALA A 125 -12.12 -18.62 -4.62
C ALA A 125 -11.02 -18.80 -3.57
N ASP A 126 -10.44 -20.00 -3.48
CA ASP A 126 -9.26 -20.24 -2.65
C ASP A 126 -8.10 -19.34 -3.11
N TYR A 127 -7.49 -18.60 -2.17
CA TYR A 127 -6.37 -17.71 -2.47
C TYR A 127 -5.08 -18.51 -2.73
N GLY A 128 -4.91 -19.65 -2.06
CA GLY A 128 -3.65 -20.39 -2.11
C GLY A 128 -2.51 -19.59 -1.49
N THR A 129 -1.54 -19.15 -2.30
CA THR A 129 -0.36 -18.40 -1.82
C THR A 129 -0.05 -17.14 -2.59
N LYS A 130 -0.77 -16.85 -3.68
CA LYS A 130 -0.52 -15.68 -4.54
C LYS A 130 -1.82 -15.23 -5.19
N ASP A 131 -1.85 -14.00 -5.65
CA ASP A 131 -2.98 -13.49 -6.44
C ASP A 131 -3.18 -14.34 -7.72
N PRO A 132 -4.41 -14.39 -8.26
CA PRO A 132 -4.66 -14.91 -9.60
C PRO A 132 -3.71 -14.28 -10.63
N ASP A 133 -3.31 -15.07 -11.62
CA ASP A 133 -2.48 -14.60 -12.73
C ASP A 133 -3.34 -13.76 -13.69
N TYR A 134 -3.41 -12.45 -13.44
CA TYR A 134 -4.20 -11.51 -14.23
C TYR A 134 -3.53 -11.20 -15.58
N ASP A 135 -4.35 -11.04 -16.63
CA ASP A 135 -3.90 -10.55 -17.94
C ASP A 135 -3.79 -9.01 -17.92
N VAL A 136 -2.78 -8.50 -17.20
CA VAL A 136 -2.54 -7.06 -17.01
C VAL A 136 -2.35 -6.33 -18.34
N GLU A 137 -1.75 -6.98 -19.35
CA GLU A 137 -1.60 -6.39 -20.68
C GLU A 137 -2.97 -6.10 -21.31
N SER A 138 -3.86 -7.11 -21.34
CA SER A 138 -5.21 -6.94 -21.89
C SER A 138 -6.04 -5.95 -21.07
N ILE A 139 -5.92 -5.98 -19.75
CA ILE A 139 -6.63 -5.07 -18.84
C ILE A 139 -6.19 -3.62 -19.08
N SER A 140 -4.88 -3.35 -19.02
CA SER A 140 -4.33 -2.01 -19.22
C SER A 140 -4.62 -1.47 -20.62
N LYS A 141 -4.58 -2.34 -21.63
CA LYS A 141 -4.98 -1.97 -22.99
C LYS A 141 -6.45 -1.55 -23.05
N ALA A 142 -7.36 -2.36 -22.52
CA ALA A 142 -8.79 -2.08 -22.55
C ALA A 142 -9.14 -0.80 -21.79
N TRP A 143 -8.49 -0.59 -20.64
CA TRP A 143 -8.64 0.64 -19.85
C TRP A 143 -8.20 1.88 -20.65
N ASN A 144 -7.00 1.87 -21.22
CA ASN A 144 -6.45 2.99 -22.00
C ASN A 144 -7.22 3.25 -23.32
N ASP A 145 -7.79 2.21 -23.93
CA ASP A 145 -8.66 2.39 -25.10
C ASP A 145 -9.98 3.11 -24.72
N ARG A 146 -10.44 2.95 -23.46
CA ARG A 146 -11.66 3.57 -22.95
C ARG A 146 -11.43 4.95 -22.33
N TYR A 147 -10.28 5.15 -21.69
CA TYR A 147 -9.91 6.35 -20.96
C TYR A 147 -8.56 6.87 -21.45
N ALA A 148 -8.54 8.10 -21.96
CA ALA A 148 -7.32 8.67 -22.53
C ALA A 148 -6.30 9.10 -21.45
N ASP A 149 -6.73 9.97 -20.52
CA ASP A 149 -5.85 10.61 -19.53
C ASP A 149 -6.14 10.16 -18.08
N TYR A 150 -7.06 9.22 -17.89
CA TYR A 150 -7.47 8.76 -16.56
C TYR A 150 -6.91 7.38 -16.30
N VAL A 151 -5.93 7.29 -15.41
CA VAL A 151 -5.23 6.05 -15.06
C VAL A 151 -6.06 5.12 -14.16
N GLY A 152 -7.27 5.51 -13.75
CA GLY A 152 -8.08 4.79 -12.78
C GLY A 152 -7.71 5.13 -11.35
N THR A 153 -8.29 4.43 -10.38
CA THR A 153 -8.01 4.60 -8.94
C THR A 153 -6.97 3.60 -8.46
N ASN A 154 -6.40 3.75 -7.26
CA ASN A 154 -5.45 2.81 -6.66
C ASN A 154 -5.84 2.49 -5.20
N CYS A 155 -4.94 1.88 -4.43
CA CYS A 155 -5.15 1.57 -3.01
C CYS A 155 -5.58 2.78 -2.17
N ARG A 156 -4.91 3.94 -2.33
CA ARG A 156 -5.12 5.14 -1.52
C ARG A 156 -6.49 5.75 -1.81
N ILE A 157 -6.81 5.96 -3.09
CA ILE A 157 -8.11 6.51 -3.52
C ILE A 157 -9.24 5.56 -3.10
N ASN A 158 -9.06 4.25 -3.29
CA ASN A 158 -10.03 3.24 -2.89
C ASN A 158 -10.31 3.26 -1.39
N THR A 159 -9.26 3.15 -0.58
CA THR A 159 -9.37 3.12 0.89
C THR A 159 -9.94 4.41 1.43
N PHE A 160 -9.55 5.56 0.87
CA PHE A 160 -10.11 6.85 1.28
C PHE A 160 -11.59 6.97 0.91
N THR A 161 -12.00 6.49 -0.27
CA THR A 161 -13.42 6.46 -0.67
C THR A 161 -14.27 5.70 0.36
N LEU A 162 -13.76 4.58 0.87
CA LEU A 162 -14.43 3.78 1.90
C LEU A 162 -14.39 4.42 3.30
N ALA A 163 -13.24 4.96 3.71
CA ALA A 163 -12.97 5.24 5.12
C ALA A 163 -12.83 6.72 5.49
N HIS A 164 -12.88 7.68 4.56
CA HIS A 164 -12.59 9.09 4.85
C HIS A 164 -13.49 9.70 5.95
N SER A 165 -14.67 9.16 6.18
CA SER A 165 -15.62 9.59 7.21
C SER A 165 -15.38 8.94 8.58
N LEU A 166 -14.51 7.93 8.64
CA LEU A 166 -14.20 7.11 9.82
C LEU A 166 -12.89 7.49 10.51
N PHE A 167 -12.28 8.61 10.13
CA PHE A 167 -11.19 9.24 10.87
C PHE A 167 -11.26 10.76 10.71
N SER A 168 -10.51 11.52 11.49
CA SER A 168 -10.29 12.97 11.32
C SER A 168 -8.82 13.24 11.01
N VAL A 169 -8.54 14.43 10.46
CA VAL A 169 -7.20 14.99 10.33
C VAL A 169 -7.35 16.47 10.68
N ASP A 170 -6.81 16.88 11.83
CA ASP A 170 -6.96 18.24 12.34
C ASP A 170 -6.04 19.23 11.58
N ASP A 171 -4.77 18.87 11.41
CA ASP A 171 -3.80 19.68 10.66
C ASP A 171 -3.63 19.14 9.23
N GLN A 172 -4.25 19.84 8.28
CA GLN A 172 -4.18 19.52 6.85
C GLN A 172 -3.24 20.45 6.08
N ASP A 173 -2.49 21.32 6.78
CA ASP A 173 -1.67 22.34 6.13
C ASP A 173 -0.35 21.74 5.62
N ASN A 174 0.07 22.18 4.43
CA ASN A 174 1.36 21.86 3.81
C ASN A 174 1.74 20.36 3.87
N PRO A 175 0.89 19.44 3.35
CA PRO A 175 1.28 18.04 3.22
C PRO A 175 2.47 17.90 2.27
N ASN A 176 3.37 16.95 2.56
CA ASN A 176 4.37 16.53 1.58
C ASN A 176 3.70 15.54 0.61
N ASP A 177 3.11 16.05 -0.46
CA ASP A 177 2.33 15.31 -1.45
C ASP A 177 3.17 14.81 -2.65
N SER A 178 4.50 14.88 -2.56
CA SER A 178 5.40 14.63 -3.70
C SER A 178 5.26 13.22 -4.31
N LEU A 179 4.85 12.21 -3.52
CA LEU A 179 4.58 10.85 -4.00
C LEU A 179 3.09 10.57 -4.30
N LEU A 180 2.25 11.61 -4.32
CA LEU A 180 0.82 11.52 -4.66
C LEU A 180 0.51 11.92 -6.10
N PHE A 181 1.51 12.22 -6.95
CA PHE A 181 1.31 12.79 -8.27
C PHE A 181 0.38 11.97 -9.19
N LEU A 182 0.44 10.62 -9.15
CA LEU A 182 -0.46 9.76 -9.92
C LEU A 182 -1.89 9.79 -9.35
N ASP A 183 -2.04 9.83 -8.02
CA ASP A 183 -3.34 9.97 -7.37
C ASP A 183 -3.97 11.30 -7.75
N GLN A 184 -3.19 12.38 -7.72
CA GLN A 184 -3.63 13.72 -8.11
C GLN A 184 -4.04 13.76 -9.57
N GLN A 185 -3.23 13.21 -10.47
CA GLN A 185 -3.56 13.10 -11.89
C GLN A 185 -4.84 12.29 -12.09
N SER A 186 -5.00 11.15 -11.40
CA SER A 186 -6.19 10.33 -11.45
C SER A 186 -7.44 11.11 -11.02
N LEU A 187 -7.38 11.77 -9.86
CA LEU A 187 -8.48 12.56 -9.30
C LEU A 187 -8.83 13.78 -10.17
N ASP A 188 -7.85 14.39 -10.85
CA ASP A 188 -8.06 15.51 -11.80
C ASP A 188 -8.72 15.06 -13.09
N LYS A 189 -8.42 13.84 -13.54
CA LYS A 189 -8.82 13.31 -14.86
C LYS A 189 -10.02 12.37 -14.80
N ALA A 190 -10.48 12.02 -13.60
CA ALA A 190 -11.63 11.17 -13.39
C ALA A 190 -12.87 11.69 -14.15
N PRO A 191 -13.63 10.82 -14.85
CA PRO A 191 -14.82 11.22 -15.59
C PRO A 191 -15.92 11.82 -14.71
N GLN A 192 -15.96 11.43 -13.45
CA GLN A 192 -16.82 11.97 -12.40
C GLN A 192 -15.95 12.39 -11.23
N GLN A 193 -16.36 13.45 -10.52
CA GLN A 193 -15.63 13.91 -9.35
C GLN A 193 -15.69 12.84 -8.24
N ILE A 194 -14.54 12.29 -7.87
CA ILE A 194 -14.42 11.32 -6.78
C ILE A 194 -14.36 12.04 -5.43
N PHE A 195 -13.50 13.05 -5.31
CA PHE A 195 -13.32 13.84 -4.09
C PHE A 195 -13.64 15.32 -4.31
N ASN A 196 -14.34 15.92 -3.34
CA ASN A 196 -14.44 17.36 -3.22
C ASN A 196 -13.13 17.97 -2.66
N GLU A 197 -13.06 19.31 -2.62
CA GLU A 197 -11.87 20.04 -2.18
C GLU A 197 -11.46 19.71 -0.73
N ALA A 198 -12.43 19.59 0.19
CA ALA A 198 -12.14 19.24 1.58
C ALA A 198 -11.67 17.78 1.73
N GLN A 199 -12.22 16.87 0.93
CA GLN A 199 -11.75 15.49 0.86
C GLN A 199 -10.33 15.40 0.28
N ARG A 200 -10.00 16.23 -0.72
CA ARG A 200 -8.65 16.31 -1.30
C ARG A 200 -7.61 16.81 -0.30
N ALA A 201 -7.86 17.91 0.40
CA ALA A 201 -6.94 18.42 1.42
C ALA A 201 -6.67 17.37 2.51
N LYS A 202 -7.72 16.69 2.97
CA LYS A 202 -7.60 15.60 3.94
C LYS A 202 -6.86 14.38 3.38
N PHE A 203 -7.08 14.04 2.12
CA PHE A 203 -6.40 12.94 1.43
C PHE A 203 -4.89 13.20 1.38
N GLU A 204 -4.48 14.40 0.96
CA GLU A 204 -3.08 14.82 0.89
C GLU A 204 -2.43 14.83 2.28
N ALA A 205 -3.14 15.32 3.29
CA ALA A 205 -2.66 15.34 4.67
C ALA A 205 -2.57 13.96 5.34
N PHE A 206 -3.35 12.98 4.88
CA PHE A 206 -3.30 11.62 5.43
C PHE A 206 -2.22 10.76 4.75
N TYR A 207 -2.09 10.86 3.43
CA TYR A 207 -1.15 10.07 2.63
C TYR A 207 0.18 10.76 2.34
N GLY A 208 0.39 11.97 2.87
CA GLY A 208 1.62 12.71 2.68
C GLY A 208 2.85 11.99 3.26
N ASN A 209 4.00 12.21 2.64
CA ASN A 209 5.25 11.59 3.06
C ASN A 209 5.69 12.09 4.43
N ILE A 210 6.39 11.22 5.16
CA ILE A 210 6.90 11.45 6.50
C ILE A 210 8.42 11.45 6.41
N GLU A 211 9.08 12.55 6.78
CA GLU A 211 10.54 12.58 6.83
C GLU A 211 11.06 11.59 7.88
N THR A 212 12.11 10.85 7.54
CA THR A 212 12.77 9.87 8.43
C THR A 212 14.28 9.81 8.16
N THR A 213 14.96 8.88 8.82
CA THR A 213 16.40 8.61 8.66
C THR A 213 16.65 7.53 7.60
N MET A 214 17.80 7.59 6.92
CA MET A 214 18.29 6.51 6.03
C MET A 214 18.52 5.17 6.74
N GLU A 215 18.63 5.17 8.08
CA GLU A 215 18.81 3.97 8.87
C GLU A 215 17.56 3.06 8.77
N GLN A 216 17.79 1.77 8.59
CA GLN A 216 16.74 0.77 8.40
C GLN A 216 16.24 0.23 9.75
N THR A 217 15.95 1.13 10.69
CA THR A 217 15.58 0.77 12.07
C THR A 217 14.05 0.81 12.21
N PRO A 218 13.35 -0.34 12.30
CA PRO A 218 11.89 -0.36 12.32
C PRO A 218 11.29 0.41 13.51
N GLY A 219 11.98 0.37 14.65
CA GLY A 219 11.57 1.14 15.84
C GLY A 219 11.58 2.65 15.61
N GLN A 220 12.52 3.18 14.82
CA GLN A 220 12.56 4.60 14.46
C GLN A 220 11.43 4.93 13.48
N HIS A 221 11.22 4.08 12.46
CA HIS A 221 10.13 4.27 11.51
C HIS A 221 8.76 4.28 12.18
N ILE A 222 8.50 3.34 13.11
CA ILE A 222 7.29 3.31 13.94
C ILE A 222 7.13 4.61 14.74
N ALA A 223 8.22 5.13 15.32
CA ALA A 223 8.18 6.35 16.11
C ALA A 223 7.84 7.57 15.24
N ASP A 224 8.43 7.67 14.05
CA ASP A 224 8.19 8.77 13.10
C ASP A 224 6.75 8.74 12.58
N ILE A 225 6.21 7.57 12.25
CA ILE A 225 4.80 7.41 11.84
C ILE A 225 3.85 7.85 12.97
N LYS A 226 4.11 7.41 14.21
CA LYS A 226 3.29 7.80 15.37
C LYS A 226 3.38 9.29 15.67
N ALA A 227 4.55 9.90 15.48
CA ALA A 227 4.73 11.33 15.60
C ALA A 227 3.89 12.07 14.54
N TYR A 228 3.95 11.63 13.28
CA TYR A 228 3.14 12.20 12.20
C TYR A 228 1.63 12.13 12.48
N ILE A 229 1.12 10.96 12.86
CA ILE A 229 -0.30 10.76 13.23
C ILE A 229 -0.72 11.73 14.33
N LYS A 230 0.11 11.87 15.37
CA LYS A 230 -0.15 12.77 16.49
C LYS A 230 -0.09 14.24 16.07
N ASP A 231 0.94 14.65 15.34
CA ASP A 231 1.16 16.05 14.95
C ASP A 231 0.07 16.52 13.98
N ARG A 232 -0.41 15.64 13.10
CA ARG A 232 -1.55 15.86 12.21
C ARG A 232 -2.92 15.83 12.91
N GLY A 233 -2.97 15.40 14.17
CA GLY A 233 -4.22 15.19 14.91
C GLY A 233 -5.12 14.17 14.22
N ILE A 234 -4.55 13.04 13.79
CA ILE A 234 -5.29 11.95 13.15
C ILE A 234 -5.93 11.09 14.23
N GLU A 235 -7.26 11.07 14.27
CA GLU A 235 -8.04 10.23 15.18
C GLU A 235 -8.97 9.31 14.38
N PHE A 236 -8.91 8.00 14.66
CA PHE A 236 -9.78 7.02 14.03
C PHE A 236 -11.04 6.81 14.87
N ALA A 237 -12.18 6.64 14.21
CA ALA A 237 -13.44 6.36 14.87
C ALA A 237 -13.41 4.97 15.55
N ASP A 238 -14.01 4.88 16.73
CA ASP A 238 -14.19 3.61 17.44
C ASP A 238 -15.28 2.76 16.78
N THR A 239 -14.93 2.10 15.67
CA THR A 239 -15.79 1.23 14.87
C THR A 239 -15.11 -0.12 14.62
N GLY A 240 -15.84 -1.05 14.00
CA GLY A 240 -15.25 -2.31 13.54
C GLY A 240 -14.29 -2.13 12.36
N THR A 241 -14.42 -1.02 11.62
CA THR A 241 -13.61 -0.76 10.43
C THR A 241 -12.17 -0.36 10.79
N ARG A 242 -11.21 -1.00 10.13
CA ARG A 242 -9.77 -0.79 10.29
C ARG A 242 -9.16 -0.30 8.98
N VAL A 243 -8.50 0.84 9.01
CA VAL A 243 -7.65 1.31 7.90
C VAL A 243 -6.28 0.72 8.10
N VAL A 244 -5.90 -0.23 7.24
CA VAL A 244 -4.61 -0.91 7.32
C VAL A 244 -3.64 -0.27 6.34
N SER A 245 -2.47 0.14 6.82
CA SER A 245 -1.49 0.89 6.04
C SER A 245 -0.12 0.20 6.09
N VAL A 246 0.45 -0.09 4.93
CA VAL A 246 1.80 -0.59 4.76
C VAL A 246 2.71 0.59 4.44
N PHE A 247 3.58 0.94 5.38
CA PHE A 247 4.56 2.00 5.21
C PHE A 247 5.84 1.44 4.58
N SER A 248 6.29 2.08 3.51
CA SER A 248 7.53 1.80 2.80
C SER A 248 8.57 2.87 3.11
N HIS A 249 9.84 2.47 3.15
CA HIS A 249 10.97 3.35 3.38
C HIS A 249 11.62 3.74 2.04
N ASP A 250 11.55 5.02 1.69
CA ASP A 250 12.20 5.58 0.51
C ASP A 250 13.51 6.27 0.88
N THR A 251 14.62 5.71 0.38
CA THR A 251 15.98 6.24 0.56
C THR A 251 16.48 6.99 -0.68
N LEU A 252 15.63 7.21 -1.69
CA LEU A 252 15.97 7.96 -2.90
C LEU A 252 15.91 9.49 -2.69
N THR A 253 15.33 9.95 -1.59
CA THR A 253 15.25 11.36 -1.20
C THR A 253 16.20 11.69 -0.05
N GLU A 254 16.63 12.96 0.07
CA GLU A 254 17.37 13.45 1.24
C GLU A 254 16.61 14.64 1.87
N PRO A 255 16.08 14.50 3.11
CA PRO A 255 16.09 13.30 3.95
C PRO A 255 15.27 12.14 3.36
N ALA A 256 15.51 10.92 3.85
CA ALA A 256 14.70 9.75 3.51
C ALA A 256 13.25 9.97 3.94
N THR A 257 12.31 9.25 3.34
CA THR A 257 10.89 9.36 3.70
C THR A 257 10.23 8.02 3.95
N LEU A 258 9.19 8.01 4.76
CA LEU A 258 8.20 6.95 4.84
C LEU A 258 6.96 7.40 4.09
N PHE A 259 6.34 6.48 3.35
CA PHE A 259 5.08 6.74 2.68
C PHE A 259 4.20 5.49 2.73
N ILE A 260 2.89 5.67 2.61
CA ILE A 260 1.95 4.54 2.51
C ILE A 260 2.07 3.96 1.10
N GLY A 261 2.81 2.86 0.98
CA GLY A 261 2.99 2.12 -0.27
C GLY A 261 1.79 1.23 -0.60
N HIS A 262 1.05 0.78 0.42
CA HIS A 262 -0.23 0.09 0.21
C HIS A 262 -1.20 0.36 1.35
N THR A 263 -2.49 0.33 1.07
CA THR A 263 -3.54 0.45 2.10
C THR A 263 -4.84 -0.24 1.68
N GLY A 264 -5.60 -0.69 2.66
CA GLY A 264 -6.92 -1.29 2.47
C GLY A 264 -7.80 -1.12 3.71
N VAL A 265 -9.04 -1.58 3.60
CA VAL A 265 -10.01 -1.55 4.70
C VAL A 265 -10.28 -2.98 5.17
N ALA A 266 -9.98 -3.28 6.43
CA ALA A 266 -10.40 -4.53 7.07
C ALA A 266 -11.67 -4.32 7.91
N VAL A 267 -12.62 -5.24 7.82
CA VAL A 267 -13.85 -5.25 8.62
C VAL A 267 -14.10 -6.64 9.20
N PRO A 268 -14.73 -6.76 10.39
CA PRO A 268 -15.14 -8.04 10.94
C PRO A 268 -16.05 -8.78 9.95
N TYR A 269 -15.76 -10.05 9.71
CA TYR A 269 -16.56 -10.88 8.83
C TYR A 269 -16.47 -12.35 9.28
N GLU A 270 -17.62 -12.96 9.53
CA GLU A 270 -17.72 -14.29 10.14
C GLU A 270 -16.86 -14.38 11.44
N ASP A 271 -15.97 -15.37 11.53
CA ASP A 271 -15.06 -15.55 12.67
C ASP A 271 -13.70 -14.84 12.49
N GLY A 272 -13.55 -14.01 11.46
CA GLY A 272 -12.30 -13.32 11.11
C GLY A 272 -12.53 -11.92 10.53
N TYR A 273 -11.83 -11.61 9.45
CA TYR A 273 -11.89 -10.31 8.77
C TYR A 273 -12.03 -10.47 7.25
N LEU A 274 -12.70 -9.50 6.66
CA LEU A 274 -12.70 -9.25 5.22
C LEU A 274 -11.85 -8.01 4.96
N PHE A 275 -10.79 -8.16 4.18
CA PHE A 275 -9.90 -7.08 3.75
C PHE A 275 -10.25 -6.67 2.32
N VAL A 276 -10.64 -5.41 2.13
CA VAL A 276 -11.02 -4.82 0.84
C VAL A 276 -9.91 -3.91 0.37
N GLU A 277 -9.38 -4.19 -0.82
CA GLU A 277 -8.21 -3.51 -1.34
C GLU A 277 -8.24 -3.36 -2.87
N LYS A 278 -7.30 -2.57 -3.37
CA LYS A 278 -6.93 -2.48 -4.78
C LYS A 278 -5.43 -2.31 -4.86
N LEU A 279 -4.73 -3.26 -5.48
CA LEU A 279 -3.26 -3.32 -5.43
C LEU A 279 -2.58 -2.19 -6.22
N ALA A 280 -3.13 -1.87 -7.39
CA ALA A 280 -2.61 -0.84 -8.30
C ALA A 280 -3.73 -0.34 -9.22
N PHE A 281 -3.39 0.65 -10.05
CA PHE A 281 -4.30 1.28 -11.02
C PHE A 281 -4.94 0.27 -11.97
N ASP A 282 -4.11 -0.56 -12.58
CA ASP A 282 -4.46 -1.58 -13.56
C ASP A 282 -4.87 -2.92 -12.93
N MET A 283 -4.66 -3.12 -11.64
CA MET A 283 -5.00 -4.38 -10.96
C MET A 283 -6.46 -4.43 -10.50
N PRO A 284 -7.12 -5.60 -10.50
CA PRO A 284 -8.52 -5.71 -10.07
C PRO A 284 -8.75 -5.27 -8.63
N TYR A 285 -9.98 -4.85 -8.33
CA TYR A 285 -10.43 -4.74 -6.94
C TYR A 285 -10.46 -6.13 -6.31
N GLN A 286 -10.17 -6.20 -5.01
CA GLN A 286 -10.07 -7.45 -4.29
C GLN A 286 -10.79 -7.36 -2.95
N ALA A 287 -11.40 -8.48 -2.58
CA ALA A 287 -11.83 -8.73 -1.22
C ALA A 287 -11.27 -10.07 -0.77
N VAL A 288 -10.53 -10.06 0.34
CA VAL A 288 -9.76 -11.21 0.83
C VAL A 288 -10.22 -11.56 2.23
N THR A 289 -10.52 -12.83 2.50
CA THR A 289 -10.86 -13.29 3.85
C THR A 289 -9.62 -13.75 4.59
N VAL A 290 -9.45 -13.31 5.82
CA VAL A 290 -8.37 -13.69 6.73
C VAL A 290 -8.95 -14.06 8.08
N LYS A 291 -8.36 -15.04 8.77
CA LYS A 291 -8.87 -15.54 10.05
C LYS A 291 -8.64 -14.57 11.22
N ASP A 292 -7.62 -13.72 11.14
CA ASP A 292 -7.23 -12.75 12.17
C ASP A 292 -6.28 -11.68 11.57
N MET A 293 -5.98 -10.63 12.34
CA MET A 293 -5.07 -9.55 11.92
C MET A 293 -3.62 -10.02 11.76
N GLN A 294 -3.21 -11.11 12.43
CA GLN A 294 -1.88 -11.68 12.20
C GLN A 294 -1.77 -12.32 10.81
N GLN A 295 -2.81 -13.02 10.34
CA GLN A 295 -2.84 -13.54 8.97
C GLN A 295 -2.92 -12.41 7.94
N LEU A 296 -3.58 -11.28 8.27
CA LEU A 296 -3.52 -10.09 7.42
C LEU A 296 -2.10 -9.51 7.33
N ASN A 297 -1.38 -9.42 8.45
CA ASN A 297 0.04 -9.08 8.45
C ASN A 297 0.83 -10.03 7.54
N ASP A 298 0.64 -11.34 7.68
CA ASP A 298 1.37 -12.33 6.88
C ASP A 298 1.09 -12.19 5.38
N TYR A 299 -0.17 -11.92 5.01
CA TYR A 299 -0.58 -11.67 3.63
C TYR A 299 0.14 -10.46 3.03
N LEU A 300 0.10 -9.33 3.75
CA LEU A 300 0.72 -8.08 3.31
C LEU A 300 2.25 -8.20 3.28
N MET A 301 2.86 -8.82 4.29
CA MET A 301 4.30 -9.07 4.34
C MET A 301 4.77 -10.02 3.24
N HIS A 302 3.99 -11.07 2.95
CA HIS A 302 4.32 -11.95 1.84
C HIS A 302 4.45 -11.18 0.52
N LYS A 303 3.60 -10.16 0.33
CA LYS A 303 3.52 -9.33 -0.87
C LYS A 303 4.55 -8.18 -0.91
N TYR A 304 4.81 -7.52 0.22
CA TYR A 304 5.53 -6.23 0.26
C TYR A 304 6.88 -6.24 0.99
N ASP A 305 7.16 -7.25 1.79
CA ASP A 305 8.49 -7.40 2.39
C ASP A 305 9.43 -8.01 1.35
N ASP A 306 10.46 -7.31 0.90
CA ASP A 306 11.46 -7.88 -0.02
C ASP A 306 12.62 -8.58 0.71
N GLY A 307 12.55 -8.62 2.04
CA GLY A 307 13.56 -9.19 2.92
C GLY A 307 14.56 -8.15 3.45
N PRO A 308 15.47 -8.58 4.34
CA PRO A 308 16.53 -7.72 4.87
C PRO A 308 17.65 -7.47 3.84
N ASP A 309 18.62 -6.62 4.21
CA ASP A 309 19.86 -6.34 3.45
C ASP A 309 19.65 -5.60 2.10
N LEU A 310 18.58 -4.82 2.01
CA LEU A 310 18.30 -3.93 0.87
C LEU A 310 18.82 -2.51 1.14
N GLU A 311 18.66 -1.60 0.18
CA GLU A 311 19.04 -0.18 0.36
C GLU A 311 17.97 0.62 1.12
N TYR A 312 16.80 0.03 1.32
CA TYR A 312 15.67 0.56 2.10
C TYR A 312 15.30 -0.40 3.24
N GLY A 313 14.49 0.10 4.17
CA GLY A 313 14.03 -0.68 5.32
C GLY A 313 12.85 -1.59 4.96
N GLN A 314 12.74 -2.72 5.66
CA GLN A 314 11.55 -3.57 5.57
C GLN A 314 10.28 -2.79 5.98
N PRO A 315 9.12 -3.11 5.39
CA PRO A 315 7.90 -2.34 5.61
C PRO A 315 7.38 -2.47 7.05
N VAL A 316 6.65 -1.45 7.51
CA VAL A 316 5.93 -1.46 8.79
C VAL A 316 4.43 -1.38 8.53
N ILE A 317 3.64 -2.21 9.19
CA ILE A 317 2.18 -2.25 8.99
C ILE A 317 1.48 -1.66 10.21
N PHE A 318 0.57 -0.73 9.94
CA PHE A 318 -0.31 -0.13 10.93
C PHE A 318 -1.75 -0.58 10.71
N ASP A 319 -2.44 -0.89 11.80
CA ASP A 319 -3.90 -0.96 11.91
C ASP A 319 -4.36 0.34 12.58
N ASN A 320 -5.05 1.19 11.81
CA ASN A 320 -5.39 2.56 12.21
C ASN A 320 -4.13 3.31 12.68
N GLY A 321 -4.11 3.77 13.94
CA GLY A 321 -3.03 4.56 14.52
C GLY A 321 -1.90 3.76 15.17
N ASP A 322 -1.98 2.43 15.18
CA ASP A 322 -1.06 1.56 15.90
C ASP A 322 -0.49 0.47 15.00
N VAL A 323 0.66 -0.10 15.39
CA VAL A 323 1.26 -1.24 14.70
C VAL A 323 0.29 -2.42 14.74
N ILE A 324 0.11 -3.10 13.60
CA ILE A 324 -0.82 -4.23 13.47
C ILE A 324 -0.51 -5.32 14.51
N GLU A 325 -1.57 -5.95 15.05
CA GLU A 325 -1.41 -7.03 16.00
C GLU A 325 -0.62 -8.20 15.40
N GLY A 326 0.38 -8.67 16.13
CA GLY A 326 1.17 -9.82 15.71
C GLY A 326 2.15 -9.53 14.58
N MET A 327 2.49 -8.26 14.35
CA MET A 327 3.49 -7.79 13.38
C MET A 327 4.73 -8.70 13.34
N ARG A 328 5.04 -9.18 12.13
CA ARG A 328 6.21 -10.02 11.85
C ARG A 328 6.58 -9.98 10.38
N TYR A 329 7.86 -10.08 10.06
CA TYR A 329 8.36 -10.11 8.68
C TYR A 329 8.07 -11.43 7.98
N ALA A 330 8.04 -11.39 6.64
CA ALA A 330 7.94 -12.58 5.84
C ALA A 330 9.25 -13.38 5.89
N ARG A 331 9.13 -14.70 5.79
CA ARG A 331 10.29 -15.56 5.57
C ARG A 331 10.67 -15.49 4.08
N LYS A 332 11.82 -14.91 3.78
CA LYS A 332 12.40 -14.82 2.43
C LYS A 332 13.57 -15.78 2.24
#